data_AF-A0AAD6BB85-F1
#
_entry.id   AF-A0AAD6BB85-F1
#
_cell.length_a   1.000
_cell.length_b   1.000
_cell.length_c   1.000
_cell.angle_alpha   90.00
_cell.angle_beta   90.00
_cell.angle_gamma   90.00
#
_symmetry.space_group_name_H-M   'P 1'
#
loop_
_entity.id
_entity.type
_entity.pdbx_description
1 polymer ?
#
loop_
_entity_poly.entity_id
_entity_poly.type
_entity_poly.pdbx_seq_one_letter_code
_entity_poly.pdbx_strand_id
1 'polypeptide(L)'
;MKHDPPAIWAQLEPVLQFLKENHARIKKLFFISDGPTMQYRGKKNFFLLSTIPFWMGFTAVNWSFLEDGHGKGPADGVGATMKRTADSQGARGTDIPTAKALYDTLFPLTKVKLFYVEEDEINRVSTLLPKELTTIKGTLSIHQVICTTPGTIHYRVLSCFCNSEAICPCFHPSSTNIAPQVQPGRDVRTSEPTAPENGSHSTPSSEYEGTLCPVDDITKDLLGKWCVITYDDNPYPGIIADIAEGGLEVKVMHYIGRNRFFCP
;
A
#
# COMPACT_ATOMS: atom_id res chain seq x y z
N MET A 1 -21.22 9.78 2.21
CA MET A 1 -19.99 9.38 1.48
C MET A 1 -19.87 7.87 1.57
N LYS A 2 -19.71 7.16 0.45
CA LYS A 2 -19.46 5.72 0.44
C LYS A 2 -18.00 5.50 0.88
N HIS A 3 -17.76 4.59 1.81
CA HIS A 3 -16.43 4.27 2.35
C HIS A 3 -16.04 2.81 2.08
N ASP A 4 -16.76 2.14 1.19
CA ASP A 4 -16.52 0.74 0.86
C ASP A 4 -15.38 0.60 -0.16
N PRO A 5 -14.84 -0.62 -0.36
CA PRO A 5 -13.66 -0.82 -1.22
C PRO A 5 -13.79 -0.25 -2.65
N PRO A 6 -14.94 -0.34 -3.34
CA PRO A 6 -15.10 0.33 -4.63
C PRO A 6 -14.84 1.84 -4.61
N ALA A 7 -15.31 2.55 -3.59
CA ALA A 7 -15.06 3.98 -3.47
C ALA A 7 -13.57 4.29 -3.27
N ILE A 8 -12.88 3.48 -2.47
CA ILE A 8 -11.42 3.59 -2.27
C ILE A 8 -10.67 3.41 -3.59
N TRP A 9 -11.01 2.36 -4.35
CA TRP A 9 -10.33 2.08 -5.63
C TRP A 9 -10.63 3.11 -6.70
N ALA A 10 -11.86 3.62 -6.78
CA ALA A 10 -12.20 4.73 -7.68
C ALA A 10 -11.40 6.00 -7.33
N GLN A 11 -11.16 6.26 -6.04
CA GLN A 11 -10.32 7.39 -5.60
C GLN A 11 -8.82 7.17 -5.84
N LEU A 12 -8.34 5.92 -5.78
CA LEU A 12 -6.94 5.58 -6.05
C LEU A 12 -6.61 5.56 -7.55
N GLU A 13 -7.56 5.20 -8.41
CA GLU A 13 -7.36 5.06 -9.85
C GLU A 13 -6.73 6.30 -10.53
N PRO A 14 -7.21 7.55 -10.35
CA PRO A 14 -6.57 8.72 -10.96
C PRO A 14 -5.15 8.96 -10.42
N VAL A 15 -4.87 8.62 -9.15
CA VAL A 15 -3.52 8.71 -8.57
C VAL A 15 -2.59 7.68 -9.23
N LEU A 16 -3.05 6.44 -9.37
CA LEU A 16 -2.29 5.38 -10.02
C LEU A 16 -2.07 5.67 -11.51
N GLN A 17 -3.06 6.23 -12.20
CA GLN A 17 -2.95 6.64 -13.59
C GLN A 17 -1.91 7.75 -13.76
N PHE A 18 -1.96 8.77 -12.90
CA PHE A 18 -0.94 9.83 -12.87
C PHE A 18 0.47 9.27 -12.65
N LEU A 19 0.64 8.32 -11.73
CA LEU A 19 1.93 7.65 -11.51
C LEU A 19 2.42 6.90 -12.75
N LYS A 20 1.53 6.21 -13.48
CA LYS A 20 1.88 5.49 -14.70
C LYS A 20 2.33 6.41 -15.82
N GLU A 21 1.61 7.51 -16.02
CA GLU A 21 1.88 8.49 -17.08
C GLU A 21 3.19 9.25 -16.83
N ASN A 22 3.45 9.63 -15.58
CA ASN A 22 4.59 10.48 -15.22
C ASN A 22 5.84 9.67 -14.79
N HIS A 23 5.66 8.40 -14.41
CA HIS A 23 6.72 7.55 -13.87
C HIS A 23 6.63 6.10 -14.39
N ALA A 24 6.72 5.90 -15.71
CA ALA A 24 6.57 4.60 -16.38
C ALA A 24 7.48 3.44 -15.86
N ARG A 25 8.57 3.77 -15.14
CA ARG A 25 9.48 2.82 -14.49
C ARG A 25 8.90 2.19 -13.22
N ILE A 26 7.88 2.79 -12.60
CA ILE A 26 7.23 2.23 -11.42
C ILE A 26 6.41 1.01 -11.86
N LYS A 27 6.80 -0.17 -11.35
CA LYS A 27 6.14 -1.45 -11.64
C LYS A 27 5.49 -2.08 -10.41
N LYS A 28 5.89 -1.68 -9.21
CA LYS A 28 5.45 -2.27 -7.95
C LYS A 28 4.75 -1.21 -7.10
N LEU A 29 3.64 -1.59 -6.47
CA LEU A 29 2.90 -0.74 -5.54
C LEU A 29 3.04 -1.26 -4.11
N PHE A 30 3.21 -0.35 -3.16
CA PHE A 30 3.25 -0.64 -1.74
C PHE A 30 2.28 0.29 -1.03
N PHE A 31 1.22 -0.28 -0.47
CA PHE A 31 0.21 0.41 0.31
C PHE A 31 0.44 0.16 1.80
N ILE A 32 0.22 1.19 2.60
CA ILE A 32 0.19 1.11 4.06
C ILE A 32 -1.08 1.84 4.50
N SER A 33 -1.93 1.16 5.24
CA SER A 33 -3.15 1.73 5.82
C SER A 33 -3.42 1.14 7.20
N ASP A 34 -4.38 1.70 7.91
CA ASP A 34 -5.02 1.02 9.04
C ASP A 34 -5.78 -0.24 8.57
N GLY A 35 -6.30 -0.98 9.55
CA GLY A 35 -6.88 -2.30 9.40
C GLY A 35 -8.40 -2.47 9.31
N PRO A 36 -9.27 -1.45 9.18
CA PRO A 36 -10.70 -1.67 9.31
C PRO A 36 -11.22 -2.61 8.23
N THR A 37 -11.95 -3.64 8.67
CA THR A 37 -12.38 -4.75 7.80
C THR A 37 -13.42 -4.37 6.75
N MET A 38 -14.17 -3.30 7.01
CA MET A 38 -15.16 -2.77 6.08
C MET A 38 -14.53 -1.99 4.90
N GLN A 39 -13.26 -1.58 5.03
CA GLN A 39 -12.59 -0.67 4.10
C GLN A 39 -11.36 -1.34 3.46
N TYR A 40 -10.29 -1.55 4.22
CA TYR A 40 -9.00 -1.98 3.67
C TYR A 40 -8.75 -3.48 3.89
N ARG A 41 -9.19 -4.05 5.03
CA ARG A 41 -8.89 -5.43 5.41
C ARG A 41 -10.08 -6.37 5.18
N GLY A 42 -10.47 -6.57 3.93
CA GLY A 42 -11.66 -7.39 3.63
C GLY A 42 -11.67 -7.99 2.22
N LYS A 43 -12.50 -9.02 2.03
CA LYS A 43 -12.56 -9.84 0.79
C LYS A 43 -12.76 -9.02 -0.50
N LYS A 44 -13.59 -7.97 -0.44
CA LYS A 44 -13.82 -7.06 -1.57
C LYS A 44 -12.53 -6.31 -1.93
N ASN A 45 -11.84 -5.75 -0.93
CA ASN A 45 -10.58 -5.06 -1.17
C ASN A 45 -9.50 -6.01 -1.67
N PHE A 46 -9.40 -7.21 -1.11
CA PHE A 46 -8.44 -8.22 -1.58
C PHE A 46 -8.66 -8.55 -3.06
N PHE A 47 -9.91 -8.72 -3.49
CA PHE A 47 -10.24 -8.95 -4.89
C PHE A 47 -9.77 -7.79 -5.78
N LEU A 48 -10.17 -6.56 -5.44
CA LEU A 48 -9.81 -5.37 -6.21
C LEU A 48 -8.29 -5.16 -6.26
N LEU A 49 -7.60 -5.41 -5.15
CA LEU A 49 -6.14 -5.38 -5.02
C LEU A 49 -5.44 -6.36 -5.96
N SER A 50 -6.01 -7.57 -6.13
CA SER A 50 -5.49 -8.57 -7.05
C SER A 50 -5.87 -8.34 -8.52
N THR A 51 -6.62 -7.28 -8.82
CA THR A 51 -7.25 -7.08 -10.14
C THR A 51 -6.87 -5.72 -10.76
N ILE A 52 -7.31 -4.61 -10.16
CA ILE A 52 -7.19 -3.27 -10.76
C ILE A 52 -5.74 -2.89 -11.07
N PRO A 53 -4.77 -3.02 -10.14
CA PRO A 53 -3.39 -2.67 -10.42
C PRO A 53 -2.78 -3.41 -11.62
N PHE A 54 -3.16 -4.67 -11.81
CA PHE A 54 -2.63 -5.48 -12.92
C PHE A 54 -3.21 -5.03 -14.26
N TRP A 55 -4.48 -4.61 -14.31
CA TRP A 55 -5.06 -3.99 -15.50
C TRP A 55 -4.37 -2.67 -15.86
N MET A 56 -3.86 -1.94 -14.87
CA MET A 56 -3.03 -0.74 -15.05
C MET A 56 -1.55 -1.05 -15.37
N GLY A 57 -1.20 -2.33 -15.50
CA GLY A 57 0.13 -2.79 -15.85
C GLY A 57 1.18 -2.68 -14.73
N PHE A 58 0.76 -2.76 -13.46
CA PHE A 58 1.66 -3.04 -12.35
C PHE A 58 1.93 -4.56 -12.28
N THR A 59 3.14 -4.95 -11.88
CA THR A 59 3.58 -6.35 -11.86
C THR A 59 3.54 -6.97 -10.47
N ALA A 60 3.50 -6.14 -9.42
CA ALA A 60 3.35 -6.61 -8.05
C ALA A 60 2.71 -5.54 -7.18
N VAL A 61 1.95 -5.98 -6.19
CA VAL A 61 1.34 -5.11 -5.20
C VAL A 61 1.51 -5.71 -3.81
N ASN A 62 1.84 -4.86 -2.85
CA ASN A 62 1.90 -5.19 -1.44
C ASN A 62 0.98 -4.22 -0.70
N TRP A 63 0.15 -4.73 0.20
CA TRP A 63 -0.63 -3.93 1.13
C TRP A 63 -0.34 -4.40 2.54
N SER A 64 0.22 -3.51 3.36
CA SER A 64 0.46 -3.74 4.77
C SER A 64 -0.58 -3.00 5.61
N PHE A 65 -1.14 -3.69 6.59
CA PHE A 65 -2.12 -3.14 7.52
C PHE A 65 -1.46 -2.86 8.87
N LEU A 66 -1.67 -1.66 9.38
CA LEU A 66 -1.36 -1.29 10.75
C LEU A 66 -2.52 -1.71 11.68
N GLU A 67 -2.27 -1.74 12.98
CA GLU A 67 -3.31 -1.96 13.98
C GLU A 67 -4.33 -0.81 13.97
N ASP A 68 -5.59 -1.15 14.26
CA ASP A 68 -6.67 -0.16 14.28
C ASP A 68 -6.38 0.92 15.33
N GLY A 69 -6.60 2.19 14.96
CA GLY A 69 -6.41 3.33 15.85
C GLY A 69 -4.97 3.82 16.02
N HIS A 70 -4.00 3.30 15.27
CA HIS A 70 -2.60 3.66 15.42
C HIS A 70 -2.07 4.48 14.24
N GLY A 71 -1.80 5.76 14.51
CA GLY A 71 -0.88 6.61 13.75
C GLY A 71 -1.52 7.54 12.73
N LYS A 72 -1.26 8.85 12.88
CA LYS A 72 -1.43 9.81 11.78
C LYS A 72 -0.36 9.51 10.72
N GLY A 73 -0.78 9.35 9.48
CA GLY A 73 0.10 9.10 8.34
C GLY A 73 0.33 10.33 7.46
N PRO A 74 1.14 10.20 6.41
CA PRO A 74 1.32 11.26 5.41
C PRO A 74 -0.01 11.76 4.80
N ALA A 75 -0.98 10.85 4.64
CA ALA A 75 -2.33 11.19 4.18
C ALA A 75 -3.04 12.20 5.10
N ASP A 76 -2.88 12.07 6.42
CA ASP A 76 -3.43 13.04 7.38
C ASP A 76 -2.79 14.41 7.26
N GLY A 77 -1.49 14.48 6.92
CA GLY A 77 -0.80 15.75 6.66
C GLY A 77 -1.35 16.47 5.42
N VAL A 78 -1.60 15.72 4.34
CA VAL A 78 -2.26 16.22 3.13
C VAL A 78 -3.69 16.68 3.45
N GLY A 79 -4.46 15.84 4.14
CA GLY A 79 -5.82 16.15 4.57
C GLY A 79 -5.91 17.39 5.46
N ALA A 80 -5.01 17.51 6.44
CA ALA A 80 -4.94 18.66 7.33
C ALA A 80 -4.56 19.95 6.59
N THR A 81 -3.74 19.85 5.54
CA THR A 81 -3.42 21.01 4.69
C THR A 81 -4.65 21.43 3.88
N MET A 82 -5.35 20.49 3.26
CA MET A 82 -6.55 20.79 2.46
C MET A 82 -7.67 21.36 3.34
N LYS A 83 -7.86 20.78 4.54
CA LYS A 83 -8.83 21.25 5.53
C LYS A 83 -8.53 22.69 5.96
N ARG A 84 -7.28 23.01 6.32
CA ARG A 84 -6.90 24.39 6.70
C ARG A 84 -7.14 25.38 5.57
N THR A 85 -6.86 25.01 4.32
CA THR A 85 -7.14 25.87 3.17
C THR A 85 -8.64 26.10 2.99
N ALA A 86 -9.46 25.06 3.15
CA ALA A 86 -10.92 25.16 3.07
C ALA A 86 -11.50 26.02 4.21
N ASP A 87 -11.06 25.78 5.45
CA ASP A 87 -11.46 26.55 6.64
C ASP A 87 -11.13 28.05 6.44
N SER A 88 -9.98 28.37 5.84
CA SER A 88 -9.63 29.76 5.51
C SER A 88 -10.54 30.39 4.47
N GLN A 89 -11.11 29.64 3.53
CA GLN A 89 -12.09 30.17 2.57
C GLN A 89 -13.46 30.35 3.23
N GLY A 90 -13.87 29.39 4.06
CA GLY A 90 -15.09 29.49 4.88
C GLY A 90 -15.07 30.73 5.78
N ALA A 91 -13.96 30.99 6.46
CA ALA A 91 -13.78 32.18 7.28
C ALA A 91 -13.85 33.51 6.51
N ARG A 92 -13.63 33.48 5.19
CA ARG A 92 -13.76 34.64 4.29
C ARG A 92 -15.15 34.76 3.65
N GLY A 93 -16.09 33.90 4.05
CA GLY A 93 -17.47 33.92 3.57
C GLY A 93 -17.73 33.07 2.32
N THR A 94 -16.79 32.22 1.90
CA THR A 94 -17.02 31.26 0.81
C THR A 94 -17.76 30.04 1.34
N ASP A 95 -18.94 29.74 0.78
CA ASP A 95 -19.67 28.51 1.07
C ASP A 95 -19.16 27.34 0.20
N ILE A 96 -18.95 26.17 0.81
CA ILE A 96 -18.41 24.97 0.16
C ILE A 96 -19.33 23.77 0.45
N PRO A 97 -20.51 23.69 -0.20
CA PRO A 97 -21.53 22.71 0.15
C PRO A 97 -21.30 21.31 -0.46
N THR A 98 -20.42 21.19 -1.45
CA THR A 98 -20.22 19.94 -2.20
C THR A 98 -18.74 19.61 -2.40
N ALA A 99 -18.45 18.34 -2.70
CA ALA A 99 -17.09 17.90 -3.06
C ALA A 99 -16.56 18.60 -4.31
N LYS A 100 -17.43 18.91 -5.29
CA LYS A 100 -17.04 19.66 -6.49
C LYS A 100 -16.70 21.11 -6.16
N ALA A 101 -17.52 21.76 -5.33
CA ALA A 101 -17.23 23.11 -4.84
C ALA A 101 -15.90 23.15 -4.07
N LEU A 102 -15.63 22.12 -3.24
CA LEU A 102 -14.36 21.98 -2.52
C LEU A 102 -13.19 21.87 -3.50
N TYR A 103 -13.30 21.00 -4.51
CA TYR A 103 -12.27 20.84 -5.53
C TYR A 103 -12.01 22.16 -6.27
N ASP A 104 -13.05 22.80 -6.83
CA ASP A 104 -12.92 24.03 -7.62
C ASP A 104 -12.32 25.18 -6.80
N THR A 105 -12.70 25.27 -5.53
CA THR A 105 -12.20 26.30 -4.60
C THR A 105 -10.74 26.07 -4.25
N LEU A 106 -10.35 24.83 -3.96
CA LEU A 106 -9.00 24.51 -3.46
C LEU A 106 -7.98 24.35 -4.58
N PHE A 107 -8.37 23.89 -5.77
CA PHE A 107 -7.49 23.61 -6.89
C PHE A 107 -6.50 24.74 -7.23
N PRO A 108 -6.91 26.03 -7.35
CA PRO A 108 -5.97 27.11 -7.64
C PRO A 108 -5.13 27.54 -6.42
N LEU A 109 -5.46 27.08 -5.21
CA LEU A 109 -4.87 27.53 -3.95
C LEU A 109 -3.85 26.55 -3.36
N THR A 110 -3.65 25.40 -3.99
CA THR A 110 -2.83 24.31 -3.45
C THR A 110 -1.78 23.82 -4.43
N LYS A 111 -0.65 23.36 -3.88
CA LYS A 111 0.37 22.60 -4.62
C LYS A 111 0.10 21.09 -4.62
N VAL A 112 -0.83 20.63 -3.77
CA VAL A 112 -1.25 19.22 -3.75
C VAL A 112 -2.01 18.94 -5.04
N LYS A 113 -1.60 17.92 -5.78
CA LYS A 113 -2.35 17.48 -6.97
C LYS A 113 -3.71 16.95 -6.53
N LEU A 114 -4.78 17.59 -6.98
CA LEU A 114 -6.15 17.17 -6.72
C LEU A 114 -6.72 16.43 -7.93
N PHE A 115 -7.55 15.44 -7.65
CA PHE A 115 -8.39 14.76 -8.62
C PHE A 115 -9.83 14.82 -8.10
N TYR A 116 -10.77 15.13 -8.99
CA TYR A 116 -12.19 15.03 -8.69
C TYR A 116 -12.69 13.69 -9.23
N VAL A 117 -13.40 12.93 -8.40
CA VAL A 117 -13.96 11.62 -8.75
C VAL A 117 -15.47 11.70 -8.63
N GLU A 118 -16.16 11.38 -9.72
CA GLU A 118 -17.61 11.39 -9.82
C GLU A 118 -18.23 10.12 -9.24
N GLU A 119 -19.52 10.20 -8.89
CA GLU A 119 -20.23 9.05 -8.34
C GLU A 119 -20.33 7.89 -9.35
N ASP A 120 -20.41 8.20 -10.65
CA ASP A 120 -20.46 7.20 -11.72
C ASP A 120 -19.15 6.39 -11.81
N GLU A 121 -18.00 6.99 -11.49
CA GLU A 121 -16.72 6.28 -11.42
C GLU A 121 -16.71 5.27 -10.26
N ILE A 122 -17.28 5.63 -9.11
CA ILE A 122 -17.45 4.73 -7.96
C ILE A 122 -18.41 3.58 -8.31
N ASN A 123 -19.52 3.90 -8.97
CA ASN A 123 -20.50 2.92 -9.40
C ASN A 123 -19.89 1.96 -10.42
N ARG A 124 -19.06 2.45 -11.35
CA ARG A 124 -18.31 1.63 -12.33
C ARG A 124 -17.42 0.61 -11.62
N VAL A 125 -16.61 1.03 -10.64
CA VAL A 125 -15.76 0.10 -9.88
C VAL A 125 -16.60 -0.93 -9.12
N SER A 126 -17.78 -0.55 -8.64
CA SER A 126 -18.68 -1.47 -7.95
C SER A 126 -19.17 -2.61 -8.85
N THR A 127 -19.31 -2.37 -10.16
CA THR A 127 -19.69 -3.41 -11.13
C THR A 127 -18.61 -4.46 -11.37
N LEU A 128 -17.36 -4.17 -11.01
CA LEU A 128 -16.24 -5.11 -11.12
C LEU A 128 -16.29 -6.21 -10.04
N LEU A 129 -17.01 -5.98 -8.94
CA LEU A 129 -17.09 -6.93 -7.86
C LEU A 129 -17.94 -8.15 -8.27
N PRO A 130 -17.40 -9.38 -8.14
CA PRO A 130 -18.18 -10.60 -8.33
C PRO A 130 -19.33 -10.70 -7.32
N LYS A 131 -20.42 -11.37 -7.70
CA LYS A 131 -21.57 -11.62 -6.82
C LYS A 131 -21.15 -12.42 -5.58
N GLU A 132 -20.31 -13.43 -5.77
CA GLU A 132 -19.79 -14.28 -4.72
C GLU A 132 -18.27 -14.12 -4.63
N LEU A 133 -17.79 -13.81 -3.42
CA LEU A 133 -16.37 -13.66 -3.11
C LEU A 133 -15.97 -14.60 -1.99
N THR A 134 -14.87 -15.33 -2.21
CA THR A 134 -14.25 -16.20 -1.23
C THR A 134 -13.86 -15.40 0.01
N THR A 135 -14.32 -15.85 1.17
CA THR A 135 -13.96 -15.23 2.45
C THR A 135 -12.72 -15.92 3.00
N ILE A 136 -11.73 -15.12 3.43
CA ILE A 136 -10.47 -15.64 3.97
C ILE A 136 -10.61 -15.79 5.48
N LYS A 137 -10.44 -17.02 5.97
CA LYS A 137 -10.46 -17.29 7.42
C LYS A 137 -9.30 -16.55 8.09
N GLY A 138 -9.55 -16.00 9.28
CA GLY A 138 -8.54 -15.25 10.02
C GLY A 138 -8.21 -13.88 9.42
N THR A 139 -9.08 -13.28 8.60
CA THR A 139 -8.85 -11.95 7.97
C THR A 139 -8.36 -10.89 8.97
N LEU A 140 -8.89 -10.89 10.20
CA LEU A 140 -8.48 -9.96 11.26
C LEU A 140 -6.99 -10.09 11.65
N SER A 141 -6.43 -11.29 11.58
CA SER A 141 -5.00 -11.53 11.89
C SER A 141 -4.06 -11.17 10.73
N ILE A 142 -4.59 -10.85 9.55
CA ILE A 142 -3.76 -10.53 8.38
C ILE A 142 -3.22 -9.12 8.49
N HIS A 143 -1.89 -8.99 8.45
CA HIS A 143 -1.19 -7.71 8.43
C HIS A 143 -0.50 -7.41 7.11
N GLN A 144 -0.41 -8.39 6.21
CA GLN A 144 0.13 -8.17 4.87
C GLN A 144 -0.57 -9.02 3.83
N VAL A 145 -0.89 -8.40 2.70
CA VAL A 145 -1.37 -9.04 1.48
C VAL A 145 -0.45 -8.68 0.33
N ILE A 146 -0.09 -9.66 -0.49
CA ILE A 146 0.85 -9.54 -1.60
C ILE A 146 0.25 -10.21 -2.82
N CYS A 147 0.27 -9.51 -3.95
CA CYS A 147 -0.18 -10.00 -5.23
C CYS A 147 0.97 -9.86 -6.23
N THR A 148 1.43 -10.97 -6.80
CA THR A 148 2.36 -10.98 -7.95
C THR A 148 1.69 -11.50 -9.22
N THR A 149 0.53 -12.14 -9.06
CA THR A 149 -0.24 -12.74 -10.14
C THR A 149 -1.69 -12.29 -10.01
N PRO A 150 -2.35 -11.83 -11.08
CA PRO A 150 -3.75 -11.42 -11.04
C PRO A 150 -4.65 -12.50 -10.43
N GLY A 151 -5.59 -12.10 -9.58
CA GLY A 151 -6.55 -13.00 -8.93
C GLY A 151 -5.97 -13.96 -7.88
N THR A 152 -4.66 -13.93 -7.62
CA THR A 152 -4.03 -14.71 -6.54
C THR A 152 -3.46 -13.79 -5.50
N ILE A 153 -3.73 -14.08 -4.23
CA ILE A 153 -3.16 -13.34 -3.12
C ILE A 153 -2.36 -14.25 -2.21
N HIS A 154 -1.28 -13.71 -1.70
CA HIS A 154 -0.50 -14.25 -0.60
C HIS A 154 -0.74 -13.37 0.62
N TYR A 155 -0.90 -13.96 1.79
CA TYR A 155 -1.18 -13.21 3.00
C TYR A 155 -0.50 -13.84 4.21
N ARG A 156 -0.20 -13.01 5.21
CA ARG A 156 0.46 -13.45 6.45
C ARG A 156 0.08 -12.60 7.64
N VAL A 157 0.36 -13.16 8.81
CA VAL A 157 0.00 -12.58 10.11
C VAL A 157 0.86 -11.38 10.51
N LEU A 158 2.03 -11.19 9.90
CA LEU A 158 2.90 -10.05 10.13
C LEU A 158 3.57 -9.63 8.81
N SER A 159 3.74 -8.33 8.59
CA SER A 159 4.45 -7.82 7.43
C SER A 159 5.93 -8.19 7.46
N CYS A 160 6.48 -8.55 6.29
CA CYS A 160 7.90 -8.77 6.13
C CYS A 160 8.41 -8.14 4.83
N PHE A 161 9.63 -7.61 4.90
CA PHE A 161 10.37 -6.98 3.80
C PHE A 161 11.84 -7.43 3.78
N CYS A 162 12.13 -8.62 4.31
CA CYS A 162 13.50 -9.10 4.53
C CYS A 162 14.25 -9.52 3.26
N ASN A 163 13.57 -9.70 2.14
CA ASN A 163 14.16 -10.18 0.90
C ASN A 163 13.73 -9.31 -0.29
N SER A 164 14.53 -9.32 -1.35
CA SER A 164 14.22 -8.67 -2.63
C SER A 164 13.09 -9.38 -3.40
N GLU A 165 12.89 -10.67 -3.10
CA GLU A 165 11.73 -11.44 -3.55
C GLU A 165 10.43 -10.83 -3.02
N ALA A 166 9.39 -10.82 -3.86
CA ALA A 166 8.10 -10.30 -3.47
C ALA A 166 7.44 -11.10 -2.32
N ILE A 167 7.71 -12.42 -2.23
CA ILE A 167 7.11 -13.32 -1.25
C ILE A 167 8.20 -14.16 -0.59
N CYS A 168 8.60 -13.80 0.62
CA CYS A 168 9.56 -14.56 1.44
C CYS A 168 8.86 -15.52 2.41
N PRO A 169 9.52 -16.58 2.91
CA PRO A 169 8.92 -17.59 3.80
C PRO A 169 8.63 -17.07 5.24
N CYS A 170 9.07 -15.86 5.58
CA CYS A 170 8.84 -15.28 6.91
C CYS A 170 7.35 -15.17 7.24
N PHE A 171 7.01 -15.56 8.48
CA PHE A 171 5.65 -15.58 9.00
C PHE A 171 4.69 -16.47 8.20
N HIS A 172 5.22 -17.49 7.53
CA HIS A 172 4.48 -18.57 6.87
C HIS A 172 3.33 -18.07 5.99
N PRO A 173 3.63 -17.36 4.87
CA PRO A 173 2.60 -16.82 4.00
C PRO A 173 1.72 -17.94 3.46
N SER A 174 0.41 -17.73 3.56
CA SER A 174 -0.61 -18.56 2.93
C SER A 174 -1.00 -17.96 1.59
N SER A 175 -1.53 -18.77 0.67
CA SER A 175 -1.99 -18.31 -0.64
C SER A 175 -3.41 -18.79 -0.94
N THR A 176 -4.19 -17.95 -1.61
CA THR A 176 -5.51 -18.33 -2.12
C THR A 176 -5.79 -17.63 -3.44
N ASN A 177 -6.48 -18.34 -4.33
CA ASN A 177 -7.07 -17.73 -5.52
C ASN A 177 -8.41 -17.11 -5.14
N ILE A 178 -8.60 -15.84 -5.50
CA ILE A 178 -9.81 -15.06 -5.24
C ILE A 178 -10.48 -14.58 -6.53
N ALA A 179 -9.98 -15.01 -7.69
CA ALA A 179 -10.70 -14.84 -8.93
C ALA A 179 -12.01 -15.66 -8.87
N PRO A 180 -13.09 -15.20 -9.52
CA PRO A 180 -14.33 -15.97 -9.58
C PRO A 180 -14.02 -17.31 -10.23
N GLN A 181 -14.33 -18.39 -9.52
CA GLN A 181 -14.34 -19.71 -10.11
C GLN A 181 -15.47 -19.69 -11.15
N VAL A 182 -15.12 -19.53 -12.44
CA VAL A 182 -16.07 -19.83 -13.51
C VAL A 182 -16.34 -21.32 -13.38
N GLN A 183 -17.51 -21.69 -12.84
CA GLN A 183 -17.95 -23.08 -12.90
C GLN A 183 -18.10 -23.41 -14.39
N PRO A 184 -17.35 -24.38 -14.93
CA PRO A 184 -17.55 -24.79 -16.31
C PRO A 184 -18.94 -25.42 -16.40
N GLY A 185 -19.84 -24.74 -17.10
CA GLY A 185 -21.02 -25.37 -17.64
C GLY A 185 -20.60 -26.57 -18.48
N ARG A 186 -21.34 -27.67 -18.28
CA ARG A 186 -21.21 -28.98 -18.91
C ARG A 186 -21.04 -28.89 -20.44
N ASP A 187 -20.15 -29.76 -20.94
CA ASP A 187 -19.97 -30.25 -22.32
C ASP A 187 -19.32 -29.31 -23.35
N VAL A 188 -18.07 -29.61 -23.77
CA VAL A 188 -17.73 -30.35 -25.00
C VAL A 188 -16.19 -30.61 -25.07
N ARG A 189 -15.86 -31.90 -25.10
CA ARG A 189 -14.73 -32.63 -25.73
C ARG A 189 -13.37 -31.94 -25.97
N THR A 190 -12.39 -32.43 -25.21
CA THR A 190 -11.02 -32.90 -25.60
C THR A 190 -10.31 -32.26 -26.79
N SER A 191 -9.15 -31.67 -26.52
CA SER A 191 -7.87 -32.10 -27.11
C SER A 191 -6.67 -31.51 -26.35
N GLU A 192 -5.78 -32.39 -25.89
CA GLU A 192 -4.41 -32.04 -25.49
C GLU A 192 -3.62 -31.54 -26.72
N PRO A 193 -2.60 -30.68 -26.53
CA PRO A 193 -1.24 -31.22 -26.63
C PRO A 193 -0.17 -30.59 -25.71
N THR A 194 0.63 -31.49 -25.12
CA THR A 194 2.10 -31.57 -25.09
C THR A 194 2.97 -30.38 -24.64
N ALA A 195 3.80 -30.66 -23.62
CA ALA A 195 4.95 -29.86 -23.16
C ALA A 195 6.12 -29.82 -24.15
N PRO A 196 7.01 -28.81 -24.03
CA PRO A 196 8.44 -29.09 -23.87
C PRO A 196 9.06 -28.19 -22.76
N GLU A 197 9.78 -28.80 -21.82
CA GLU A 197 11.25 -28.96 -21.75
C GLU A 197 12.04 -27.76 -21.16
N ASN A 198 12.67 -28.11 -20.04
CA ASN A 198 13.78 -27.51 -19.30
C ASN A 198 14.74 -26.61 -20.10
N GLY A 199 14.87 -25.35 -19.64
CA GLY A 199 16.01 -24.48 -19.93
C GLY A 199 16.62 -23.97 -18.63
N SER A 200 17.74 -24.57 -18.23
CA SER A 200 18.59 -24.09 -17.14
C SER A 200 19.34 -22.83 -17.58
N HIS A 201 19.06 -21.68 -16.96
CA HIS A 201 19.91 -20.50 -17.06
C HIS A 201 20.33 -20.02 -15.68
N SER A 202 21.65 -20.11 -15.49
CA SER A 202 22.42 -19.67 -14.34
C SER A 202 22.29 -18.16 -14.08
N THR A 203 21.96 -17.84 -12.84
CA THR A 203 21.94 -16.51 -12.23
C THR A 203 23.36 -15.96 -12.05
N PRO A 204 23.65 -14.69 -12.37
CA PRO A 204 24.74 -13.97 -11.73
C PRO A 204 24.22 -13.37 -10.41
N SER A 205 24.73 -13.87 -9.30
CA SER A 205 24.60 -13.27 -7.97
C SER A 205 25.35 -11.93 -7.95
N SER A 206 24.63 -10.84 -7.73
CA SER A 206 25.21 -9.56 -7.33
C SER A 206 24.67 -9.24 -5.95
N GLU A 207 25.44 -9.56 -4.92
CA GLU A 207 25.26 -9.08 -3.56
C GLU A 207 25.34 -7.56 -3.57
N TYR A 208 24.30 -6.88 -3.07
CA TYR A 208 24.34 -5.44 -2.83
C TYR A 208 24.55 -5.26 -1.33
N GLU A 209 25.80 -5.16 -0.92
CA GLU A 209 26.19 -4.75 0.43
C GLU A 209 25.94 -3.24 0.58
N GLY A 210 24.77 -2.87 1.11
CA GLY A 210 24.55 -1.50 1.56
C GLY A 210 25.45 -1.21 2.76
N THR A 211 26.53 -0.46 2.54
CA THR A 211 27.41 -0.01 3.62
C THR A 211 26.66 1.03 4.46
N LEU A 212 26.52 0.79 5.76
CA LEU A 212 26.02 1.80 6.70
C LEU A 212 27.06 2.94 6.77
N CYS A 213 26.70 4.11 6.27
CA CYS A 213 27.56 5.29 6.40
C CYS A 213 27.23 6.02 7.71
N PRO A 214 28.22 6.31 8.57
CA PRO A 214 28.04 7.22 9.69
C PRO A 214 27.52 8.58 9.20
N VAL A 215 26.63 9.19 9.96
CA VAL A 215 26.18 10.56 9.71
C VAL A 215 27.04 11.48 10.55
N ASP A 216 27.96 12.21 9.91
CA ASP A 216 28.93 13.07 10.60
C ASP A 216 28.31 14.39 11.08
N ASP A 217 27.28 14.90 10.37
CA ASP A 217 26.61 16.16 10.68
C ASP A 217 25.13 15.96 11.02
N ILE A 218 24.73 16.34 12.24
CA ILE A 218 23.34 16.31 12.69
C ILE A 218 22.64 17.63 12.31
N THR A 219 21.87 17.61 11.22
CA THR A 219 21.19 18.78 10.67
C THR A 219 19.67 18.57 10.61
N LYS A 220 18.89 19.67 10.64
CA LYS A 220 17.40 19.64 10.67
C LYS A 220 16.75 18.91 9.50
N ASP A 221 17.44 18.73 8.38
CA ASP A 221 16.95 17.96 7.23
C ASP A 221 16.92 16.44 7.50
N LEU A 222 17.46 15.98 8.62
CA LEU A 222 17.39 14.58 9.04
C LEU A 222 16.05 14.21 9.68
N LEU A 223 15.23 15.18 10.08
CA LEU A 223 13.91 14.93 10.66
C LEU A 223 13.04 14.08 9.72
N GLY A 224 12.49 12.99 10.24
CA GLY A 224 11.67 12.04 9.48
C GLY A 224 12.46 11.05 8.61
N LYS A 225 13.79 11.13 8.53
CA LYS A 225 14.61 10.14 7.82
C LYS A 225 14.79 8.87 8.67
N TRP A 226 14.97 7.75 7.98
CA TRP A 226 15.33 6.48 8.59
C TRP A 226 16.79 6.46 9.00
N CYS A 227 17.07 5.94 10.19
CA CYS A 227 18.42 5.72 10.70
C CYS A 227 18.50 4.36 11.41
N VAL A 228 19.72 3.91 11.65
CA VAL A 228 20.01 2.77 12.54
C VAL A 228 20.84 3.30 13.70
N ILE A 229 20.32 3.18 14.92
CA ILE A 229 21.08 3.46 16.13
C ILE A 229 21.75 2.17 16.58
N THR A 230 23.03 2.25 16.96
CA THR A 230 23.69 1.14 17.65
C THR A 230 23.68 1.43 19.14
N TYR A 231 23.08 0.54 19.93
CA TYR A 231 23.06 0.61 21.38
C TYR A 231 23.46 -0.75 21.94
N ASP A 232 24.44 -0.80 22.85
CA ASP A 232 25.03 -2.04 23.36
C ASP A 232 25.38 -3.05 22.24
N ASP A 233 26.07 -2.58 21.20
CA ASP A 233 26.46 -3.35 19.99
C ASP A 233 25.29 -3.94 19.18
N ASN A 234 24.04 -3.58 19.50
CA ASN A 234 22.86 -4.03 18.79
C ASN A 234 22.28 -2.91 17.90
N PRO A 235 21.94 -3.20 16.63
CA PRO A 235 21.35 -2.23 15.72
C PRO A 235 19.82 -2.13 15.93
N TYR A 236 19.34 -0.89 16.06
CA TYR A 236 17.94 -0.53 16.21
C TYR A 236 17.53 0.44 15.09
N PRO A 237 16.74 0.01 14.10
CA PRO A 237 16.19 0.91 13.10
C PRO A 237 15.13 1.82 13.74
N GLY A 238 15.10 3.07 13.31
CA GLY A 238 14.14 4.04 13.79
C GLY A 238 14.03 5.25 12.87
N ILE A 239 13.11 6.14 13.22
CA ILE A 239 12.87 7.40 12.52
C ILE A 239 13.30 8.55 13.43
N ILE A 240 14.09 9.48 12.90
CA ILE A 240 14.50 10.68 13.62
C ILE A 240 13.26 11.54 13.88
N ALA A 241 12.87 11.65 15.14
CA ALA A 241 11.67 12.33 15.61
C ALA A 241 11.94 13.79 15.97
N ASP A 242 13.09 14.06 16.59
CA ASP A 242 13.52 15.41 16.95
C ASP A 242 15.05 15.56 16.91
N ILE A 243 15.52 16.81 16.83
CA ILE A 243 16.93 17.18 16.91
C ILE A 243 17.06 18.27 17.98
N ALA A 244 17.59 17.88 19.13
CA ALA A 244 17.87 18.78 20.25
C ALA A 244 19.35 19.22 20.25
N GLU A 245 19.68 20.25 21.04
CA GLU A 245 21.07 20.63 21.26
C GLU A 245 21.83 19.47 21.93
N GLY A 246 22.66 18.79 21.14
CA GLY A 246 23.52 17.69 21.59
C GLY A 246 23.08 16.27 21.20
N GLY A 247 22.02 16.08 20.40
CA GLY A 247 21.65 14.73 19.97
C GLY A 247 20.41 14.60 19.08
N LEU A 248 20.13 13.35 18.71
CA LEU A 248 18.95 12.94 17.96
C LEU A 248 17.96 12.23 18.90
N GLU A 249 16.69 12.62 18.87
CA GLU A 249 15.61 11.79 19.37
C GLU A 249 15.13 10.89 18.25
N VAL A 250 15.14 9.58 18.46
CA VAL A 250 14.75 8.61 17.45
C VAL A 250 13.66 7.71 18.01
N LYS A 251 12.54 7.65 17.30
CA LYS A 251 11.51 6.66 17.56
C LYS A 251 12.01 5.31 17.07
N VAL A 252 12.59 4.53 17.97
CA VAL A 252 13.16 3.21 17.69
C VAL A 252 12.08 2.15 17.59
N MET A 253 12.30 1.18 16.70
CA MET A 253 11.50 -0.03 16.66
C MET A 253 12.09 -1.07 17.63
N HIS A 254 11.24 -1.74 18.41
CA HIS A 254 11.63 -2.81 19.31
C HIS A 254 12.12 -4.04 18.54
N TYR A 255 13.33 -4.51 18.85
CA TYR A 255 13.86 -5.75 18.33
C TYR A 255 13.12 -6.95 18.93
N ILE A 256 12.48 -7.76 18.07
CA ILE A 256 11.79 -9.00 18.47
C ILE A 256 12.39 -10.23 17.77
N GLY A 257 13.54 -10.09 17.12
CA GLY A 257 14.37 -11.15 16.56
C GLY A 257 15.06 -10.76 15.25
N ARG A 258 15.75 -11.72 14.61
CA ARG A 258 16.57 -11.46 13.41
C ARG A 258 15.76 -10.77 12.30
N ASN A 259 16.08 -9.51 12.02
CA ASN A 259 15.37 -8.63 11.07
C ASN A 259 13.86 -8.48 11.38
N ARG A 260 13.47 -8.56 12.66
CA ARG A 260 12.09 -8.40 13.13
C ARG A 260 12.03 -7.24 14.11
N PHE A 261 11.23 -6.24 13.78
CA PHE A 261 11.08 -5.04 14.59
C PHE A 261 9.60 -4.67 14.74
N PHE A 262 9.22 -4.19 15.92
CA PHE A 262 7.87 -3.72 16.24
C PHE A 262 7.91 -2.22 16.57
N CYS A 263 7.03 -1.42 15.97
CA CYS A 263 6.94 0.00 16.29
C CYS A 263 5.99 0.17 17.50
N PRO A 264 6.46 0.67 18.65
CA PRO A 264 5.59 0.94 19.80
C PRO A 264 4.62 2.11 19.54
#